data_AF-A0A965Z998-F1
#
_entry.id   AF-A0A965Z998-F1
#
_cell.length_a   1.000
_cell.length_b   1.000
_cell.length_c   1.000
_cell.angle_alpha   90.00
_cell.angle_beta   90.00
_cell.angle_gamma   90.00
#
_symmetry.space_group_name_H-M   'P 1'
#
loop_
_entity.id
_entity.type
_entity.pdbx_description
1 polymer ?
#
loop_
_entity_poly.entity_id
_entity_poly.type
_entity_poly.pdbx_seq_one_letter_code
_entity_poly.pdbx_strand_id
1 'polypeptide(L)'
;FGHSGEDAISSYFRQHACQEIAGSPMSSRFSVAQWKELCDFEGNANAFRILTHHFSGKSAGGYRLTYATLAATMKYPCLQQAKNSQYRHTKKYGFFISEVETMSMLANKVHLTPDPQAENCWFRHPFVYLTEAADDICYRIIDLEDAHRLGIVGYAETESLLLRLLRSFHRSGEQELLKTKTTLKTISDANEKTAYLRAKVINRLIQACTDVFADQLDALLSGKFECALMDEVAHQHPVLGEIEALSVEKIYCHDTVVHIELAGYHVISKLLDLFVPAVLTPKGNRSGQQQKALRMLPLQYLPTKANDYENVRLVLDYISGMTDLYATEFYQNAFGFAIPKHR
;
A
#
# COMPACT_ATOMS: atom_id res chain seq x y z
N PHE A 1 6.92 -2.79 7.46
CA PHE A 1 7.96 -3.08 6.45
C PHE A 1 7.43 -2.91 5.02
N GLY A 2 6.45 -2.01 4.79
CA GLY A 2 5.88 -1.75 3.46
C GLY A 2 5.54 -3.00 2.64
N HIS A 3 5.87 -2.96 1.35
CA HIS A 3 5.68 -4.08 0.41
C HIS A 3 6.37 -5.38 0.86
N SER A 4 7.56 -5.29 1.45
CA SER A 4 8.26 -6.47 1.97
C SER A 4 7.49 -7.17 3.10
N GLY A 5 6.66 -6.44 3.86
CA GLY A 5 5.75 -7.04 4.84
C GLY A 5 4.61 -7.83 4.18
N GLU A 6 4.02 -7.30 3.09
CA GLU A 6 2.98 -7.99 2.31
C GLU A 6 3.53 -9.27 1.66
N ASP A 7 4.72 -9.19 1.09
CA ASP A 7 5.39 -10.35 0.51
C ASP A 7 5.78 -11.37 1.57
N ALA A 8 6.19 -10.94 2.76
CA ALA A 8 6.49 -11.83 3.89
C ALA A 8 5.25 -12.61 4.34
N ILE A 9 4.08 -11.94 4.46
CA ILE A 9 2.81 -12.61 4.77
C ILE A 9 2.47 -13.62 3.68
N SER A 10 2.52 -13.20 2.42
CA SER A 10 2.22 -14.05 1.27
C SER A 10 3.14 -15.28 1.20
N SER A 11 4.44 -15.07 1.37
CA SER A 11 5.47 -16.10 1.39
C SER A 11 5.28 -17.08 2.54
N TYR A 12 4.91 -16.59 3.73
CA TYR A 12 4.63 -17.42 4.89
C TYR A 12 3.57 -18.49 4.57
N PHE A 13 2.41 -18.11 4.04
CA PHE A 13 1.36 -19.08 3.72
C PHE A 13 1.77 -20.05 2.61
N ARG A 14 2.46 -19.58 1.57
CA ARG A 14 2.98 -20.44 0.50
C ARG A 14 3.94 -21.50 1.04
N GLN A 15 4.86 -21.12 1.92
CA GLN A 15 5.87 -22.03 2.50
C GLN A 15 5.26 -23.01 3.52
N HIS A 16 4.23 -22.59 4.26
CA HIS A 16 3.62 -23.39 5.32
C HIS A 16 2.35 -24.15 4.85
N ALA A 17 2.11 -24.23 3.54
CA ALA A 17 0.93 -24.90 2.97
C ALA A 17 0.74 -26.34 3.47
N CYS A 18 1.84 -27.08 3.63
CA CYS A 18 1.89 -28.47 4.08
C CYS A 18 2.15 -28.61 5.60
N GLN A 19 2.28 -27.51 6.34
CA GLN A 19 2.47 -27.56 7.78
C GLN A 19 1.24 -28.19 8.43
N GLU A 20 1.44 -29.26 9.19
CA GLU A 20 0.34 -29.89 9.92
C GLU A 20 -0.04 -29.07 11.16
N ILE A 21 -1.32 -28.72 11.25
CA ILE A 21 -1.91 -28.06 12.41
C ILE A 21 -3.15 -28.84 12.81
N ALA A 22 -3.13 -29.37 14.05
CA ALA A 22 -4.20 -30.19 14.60
C ALA A 22 -4.60 -31.39 13.71
N GLY A 23 -3.62 -32.03 13.05
CA GLY A 23 -3.82 -33.25 12.26
C GLY A 23 -4.25 -33.03 10.80
N SER A 24 -4.21 -31.79 10.31
CA SER A 24 -4.52 -31.45 8.90
C SER A 24 -3.48 -30.46 8.35
N PRO A 25 -3.07 -30.55 7.07
CA PRO A 25 -2.26 -29.51 6.44
C PRO A 25 -2.97 -28.15 6.48
N MET A 26 -2.23 -27.07 6.78
CA MET A 26 -2.78 -25.72 6.92
C MET A 26 -3.66 -25.31 5.73
N SER A 27 -3.18 -25.54 4.51
CA SER A 27 -3.90 -25.17 3.28
C SER A 27 -5.28 -25.84 3.14
N SER A 28 -5.42 -27.07 3.63
CA SER A 28 -6.69 -27.83 3.53
C SER A 28 -7.82 -27.29 4.40
N ARG A 29 -7.51 -26.35 5.30
CA ARG A 29 -8.48 -25.73 6.22
C ARG A 29 -9.27 -24.58 5.59
N PHE A 30 -8.88 -24.16 4.39
CA PHE A 30 -9.45 -23.02 3.69
C PHE A 30 -10.00 -23.44 2.33
N SER A 31 -10.99 -22.71 1.82
CA SER A 31 -11.38 -22.88 0.42
C SER A 31 -10.23 -22.45 -0.51
N VAL A 32 -10.26 -22.90 -1.77
CA VAL A 32 -9.25 -22.49 -2.78
C VAL A 32 -9.16 -20.97 -2.89
N ALA A 33 -10.31 -20.29 -2.86
CA ALA A 33 -10.41 -18.84 -2.93
C ALA A 33 -9.76 -18.16 -1.70
N GLN A 34 -10.09 -18.62 -0.49
CA GLN A 34 -9.54 -18.10 0.75
C GLN A 34 -8.04 -18.34 0.87
N TRP A 35 -7.57 -19.54 0.54
CA TRP A 35 -6.15 -19.88 0.57
C TRP A 35 -5.36 -19.00 -0.40
N LYS A 36 -5.90 -18.76 -1.59
CA LYS A 36 -5.29 -17.89 -2.58
C LYS A 36 -5.18 -16.44 -2.08
N GLU A 37 -6.20 -15.91 -1.40
CA GLU A 37 -6.12 -14.58 -0.76
C GLU A 37 -5.16 -14.50 0.43
N LEU A 38 -4.87 -15.61 1.11
CA LEU A 38 -3.83 -15.67 2.16
C LEU A 38 -2.43 -15.71 1.53
N CYS A 39 -2.28 -16.43 0.43
CA CYS A 39 -1.02 -16.55 -0.32
C CYS A 39 -0.68 -15.31 -1.17
N ASP A 40 -1.64 -14.45 -1.46
CA ASP A 40 -1.47 -13.22 -2.24
C ASP A 40 -1.97 -12.02 -1.44
N PHE A 41 -1.55 -11.87 -0.19
CA PHE A 41 -1.99 -10.77 0.68
C PHE A 41 -1.72 -9.40 0.01
N GLU A 42 -2.70 -8.50 0.09
CA GLU A 42 -2.61 -7.19 -0.55
C GLU A 42 -3.05 -6.07 0.40
N GLY A 43 -2.19 -5.05 0.54
CA GLY A 43 -2.39 -3.92 1.43
C GLY A 43 -3.65 -3.10 1.11
N ASN A 44 -4.00 -2.92 -0.17
CA ASN A 44 -5.21 -2.19 -0.56
C ASN A 44 -6.49 -2.88 -0.06
N ALA A 45 -6.56 -4.21 -0.16
CA ALA A 45 -7.68 -4.99 0.36
C ALA A 45 -7.76 -4.91 1.89
N ASN A 46 -6.60 -4.96 2.55
CA ASN A 46 -6.52 -4.82 3.99
C ASN A 46 -6.92 -3.42 4.49
N ALA A 47 -6.55 -2.37 3.76
CA ALA A 47 -6.96 -1.02 4.08
C ALA A 47 -8.49 -0.88 4.04
N PHE A 48 -9.16 -1.42 3.02
CA PHE A 48 -10.63 -1.41 2.95
C PHE A 48 -11.26 -2.17 4.13
N ARG A 49 -10.70 -3.33 4.50
CA ARG A 49 -11.12 -4.07 5.68
C ARG A 49 -10.96 -3.23 6.95
N ILE A 50 -9.79 -2.66 7.22
CA ILE A 50 -9.55 -1.82 8.41
C ILE A 50 -10.57 -0.67 8.50
N LEU A 51 -10.87 -0.03 7.37
CA LEU A 51 -11.78 1.13 7.33
C LEU A 51 -13.24 0.76 7.58
N THR A 52 -13.68 -0.43 7.17
CA THR A 52 -15.10 -0.78 7.13
C THR A 52 -15.52 -1.91 8.08
N HIS A 53 -14.58 -2.78 8.46
CA HIS A 53 -14.87 -3.99 9.20
C HIS A 53 -15.23 -3.70 10.66
N HIS A 54 -16.16 -4.50 11.19
CA HIS A 54 -16.61 -4.38 12.57
C HIS A 54 -15.78 -5.26 13.51
N PHE A 55 -14.71 -4.70 14.05
CA PHE A 55 -13.88 -5.40 15.03
C PHE A 55 -14.54 -5.49 16.41
N SER A 56 -14.21 -6.56 17.16
CA SER A 56 -14.75 -6.78 18.50
C SER A 56 -14.44 -5.61 19.44
N GLY A 57 -15.46 -5.09 20.13
CA GLY A 57 -15.33 -3.94 21.03
C GLY A 57 -15.23 -2.57 20.33
N LYS A 58 -15.39 -2.51 19.00
CA LYS A 58 -15.51 -1.26 18.23
C LYS A 58 -16.96 -1.01 17.81
N SER A 59 -17.25 0.20 17.35
CA SER A 59 -18.56 0.56 16.81
C SER A 59 -18.87 -0.21 15.52
N ALA A 60 -20.17 -0.43 15.24
CA ALA A 60 -20.62 -0.99 13.95
C ALA A 60 -20.23 -0.07 12.78
N GLY A 61 -19.83 -0.67 11.65
CA GLY A 61 -19.46 0.03 10.42
C GLY A 61 -18.03 0.59 10.39
N GLY A 62 -17.12 0.07 11.22
CA GLY A 62 -15.71 0.47 11.24
C GLY A 62 -15.53 1.96 11.54
N TYR A 63 -14.82 2.67 10.68
CA TYR A 63 -14.55 4.11 10.79
C TYR A 63 -15.73 4.99 10.34
N ARG A 64 -16.75 4.42 9.69
CA ARG A 64 -17.95 5.13 9.21
C ARG A 64 -17.64 6.37 8.35
N LEU A 65 -16.64 6.25 7.48
CA LEU A 65 -16.29 7.29 6.52
C LEU A 65 -17.40 7.49 5.49
N THR A 66 -17.38 8.64 4.81
CA THR A 66 -18.31 8.88 3.70
C THR A 66 -18.04 7.91 2.55
N TYR A 67 -19.09 7.56 1.79
CA TYR A 67 -18.96 6.68 0.63
C TYR A 67 -17.97 7.22 -0.41
N ALA A 68 -17.94 8.54 -0.64
CA ALA A 68 -16.99 9.17 -1.57
C ALA A 68 -15.54 8.99 -1.12
N THR A 69 -15.26 9.11 0.18
CA THR A 69 -13.91 8.86 0.73
C THR A 69 -13.49 7.41 0.53
N LEU A 70 -14.36 6.44 0.85
CA LEU A 70 -14.07 5.02 0.65
C LEU A 70 -13.86 4.69 -0.83
N ALA A 71 -14.69 5.25 -1.72
CA ALA A 71 -14.56 5.05 -3.16
C ALA A 71 -13.24 5.62 -3.71
N ALA A 72 -12.79 6.79 -3.22
CA ALA A 72 -11.51 7.38 -3.62
C ALA A 72 -10.30 6.54 -3.19
N THR A 73 -10.41 5.80 -2.07
CA THR A 73 -9.37 4.88 -1.61
C THR A 73 -9.37 3.52 -2.32
N MET A 74 -10.45 3.16 -3.03
CA MET A 74 -10.60 1.84 -3.66
C MET A 74 -9.87 1.78 -5.00
N LYS A 75 -8.55 1.51 -4.95
CA LYS A 75 -7.70 1.47 -6.15
C LYS A 75 -8.08 0.37 -7.13
N TYR A 76 -8.43 -0.81 -6.60
CA TYR A 76 -8.71 -2.03 -7.35
C TYR A 76 -10.07 -2.61 -6.92
N PRO A 77 -11.20 -2.12 -7.42
CA PRO A 77 -12.55 -2.56 -7.01
C PRO A 77 -12.90 -3.96 -7.55
N CYS A 78 -12.08 -4.96 -7.25
CA CYS A 78 -12.32 -6.36 -7.58
C CYS A 78 -11.82 -7.28 -6.47
N LEU A 79 -12.31 -8.52 -6.50
CA LEU A 79 -11.78 -9.62 -5.70
C LEU A 79 -10.46 -10.17 -6.27
N GLN A 80 -9.76 -10.96 -5.45
CA GLN A 80 -8.53 -11.66 -5.84
C GLN A 80 -8.71 -12.51 -7.10
N GLN A 81 -9.86 -13.19 -7.26
CA GLN A 81 -10.11 -14.09 -8.38
C GLN A 81 -10.26 -13.36 -9.72
N ALA A 82 -10.65 -12.08 -9.67
CA ALA A 82 -10.81 -11.21 -10.83
C ALA A 82 -9.50 -10.48 -11.21
N LYS A 83 -8.42 -10.68 -10.45
CA LYS A 83 -7.12 -10.04 -10.71
C LYS A 83 -6.62 -10.38 -12.12
N ASN A 84 -6.46 -9.36 -12.95
CA ASN A 84 -5.88 -9.44 -14.27
C ASN A 84 -4.94 -8.23 -14.49
N SER A 85 -3.64 -8.48 -14.61
CA SER A 85 -2.64 -7.42 -14.79
C SER A 85 -2.71 -6.69 -16.14
N GLN A 86 -3.55 -7.14 -17.07
CA GLN A 86 -3.84 -6.42 -18.32
C GLN A 86 -4.65 -5.15 -18.10
N TYR A 87 -5.51 -5.12 -17.07
CA TYR A 87 -6.39 -3.99 -16.79
C TYR A 87 -6.00 -3.31 -15.48
N ARG A 88 -6.06 -1.98 -15.43
CA ARG A 88 -5.60 -1.23 -14.26
C ARG A 88 -6.47 -1.45 -13.03
N HIS A 89 -7.80 -1.47 -13.19
CA HIS A 89 -8.74 -1.67 -12.08
C HIS A 89 -8.68 -3.08 -11.46
N THR A 90 -8.10 -4.05 -12.16
CA THR A 90 -7.88 -5.42 -11.68
C THR A 90 -6.41 -5.84 -11.63
N LYS A 91 -5.47 -4.89 -11.75
CA LYS A 91 -4.02 -5.19 -11.70
C LYS A 91 -3.62 -5.88 -10.39
N LYS A 92 -4.26 -5.46 -9.30
CA LYS A 92 -4.31 -6.13 -8.00
C LYS A 92 -5.78 -6.28 -7.61
N TYR A 93 -6.08 -6.43 -6.32
CA TYR A 93 -7.44 -6.49 -5.80
C TYR A 93 -7.56 -5.63 -4.54
N GLY A 94 -8.77 -5.17 -4.21
CA GLY A 94 -8.96 -4.06 -3.26
C GLY A 94 -9.92 -4.34 -2.13
N PHE A 95 -10.47 -5.55 -2.05
CA PHE A 95 -11.23 -6.02 -0.90
C PHE A 95 -11.18 -7.55 -0.83
N PHE A 96 -11.33 -8.10 0.38
CA PHE A 96 -11.35 -9.54 0.59
C PHE A 96 -12.75 -10.13 0.41
N ILE A 97 -12.85 -11.45 0.30
CA ILE A 97 -14.14 -12.18 0.31
C ILE A 97 -15.04 -11.77 1.49
N SER A 98 -14.45 -11.52 2.66
CA SER A 98 -15.15 -11.06 3.86
C SER A 98 -15.82 -9.68 3.73
N GLU A 99 -15.40 -8.87 2.76
CA GLU A 99 -15.87 -7.50 2.54
C GLU A 99 -16.75 -7.35 1.29
N VAL A 100 -17.14 -8.44 0.62
CA VAL A 100 -17.98 -8.43 -0.60
C VAL A 100 -19.29 -7.66 -0.41
N GLU A 101 -19.99 -7.91 0.69
CA GLU A 101 -21.27 -7.24 0.97
C GLU A 101 -21.09 -5.72 1.16
N THR A 102 -20.06 -5.33 1.92
CA THR A 102 -19.71 -3.94 2.16
C THR A 102 -19.31 -3.23 0.87
N MET A 103 -18.49 -3.87 0.04
CA MET A 103 -18.08 -3.32 -1.25
C MET A 103 -19.27 -3.18 -2.21
N SER A 104 -20.16 -4.18 -2.26
CA SER A 104 -21.37 -4.12 -3.08
C SER A 104 -22.28 -2.97 -2.65
N MET A 105 -22.41 -2.73 -1.33
CA MET A 105 -23.13 -1.57 -0.81
C MET A 105 -22.48 -0.26 -1.26
N LEU A 106 -21.16 -0.13 -1.13
CA LEU A 106 -20.41 1.05 -1.55
C LEU A 106 -20.60 1.32 -3.04
N ALA A 107 -20.39 0.31 -3.89
CA ALA A 107 -20.53 0.39 -5.34
C ALA A 107 -21.92 0.90 -5.74
N ASN A 108 -22.98 0.37 -5.10
CA ASN A 108 -24.35 0.82 -5.34
C ASN A 108 -24.59 2.27 -4.91
N LYS A 109 -23.97 2.72 -3.81
CA LYS A 109 -24.17 4.08 -3.27
C LYS A 109 -23.49 5.17 -4.08
N VAL A 110 -22.37 4.84 -4.73
CA VAL A 110 -21.63 5.77 -5.60
C VAL A 110 -21.82 5.47 -7.08
N HIS A 111 -22.73 4.55 -7.42
CA HIS A 111 -23.08 4.16 -8.78
C HIS A 111 -21.89 3.69 -9.62
N LEU A 112 -21.01 2.84 -9.05
CA LEU A 112 -19.94 2.24 -9.82
C LEU A 112 -20.52 1.30 -10.90
N THR A 113 -19.98 1.43 -12.11
CA THR A 113 -20.31 0.53 -13.22
C THR A 113 -19.69 -0.84 -12.98
N PRO A 114 -20.47 -1.93 -12.96
CA PRO A 114 -19.93 -3.29 -12.87
C PRO A 114 -19.10 -3.63 -14.11
N ASP A 115 -18.03 -4.39 -13.91
CA ASP A 115 -17.26 -4.96 -15.01
C ASP A 115 -17.97 -6.23 -15.50
N PRO A 116 -18.43 -6.29 -16.77
CA PRO A 116 -19.13 -7.47 -17.28
C PRO A 116 -18.25 -8.72 -17.38
N GLN A 117 -16.92 -8.60 -17.26
CA GLN A 117 -15.99 -9.72 -17.39
C GLN A 117 -15.79 -10.50 -16.09
N ALA A 118 -16.20 -9.96 -14.93
CA ALA A 118 -15.96 -10.60 -13.64
C ALA A 118 -17.04 -10.28 -12.60
N GLU A 119 -17.39 -11.26 -11.78
CA GLU A 119 -18.28 -11.06 -10.64
C GLU A 119 -17.58 -10.28 -9.51
N ASN A 120 -18.34 -9.46 -8.79
CA ASN A 120 -17.83 -8.58 -7.73
C ASN A 120 -16.63 -7.76 -8.22
N CYS A 121 -16.75 -7.21 -9.42
CA CYS A 121 -15.76 -6.35 -10.05
C CYS A 121 -16.47 -5.12 -10.61
N TRP A 122 -15.85 -3.95 -10.44
CA TRP A 122 -16.38 -2.69 -10.93
C TRP A 122 -15.29 -1.86 -11.60
N PHE A 123 -15.66 -0.83 -12.34
CA PHE A 123 -14.72 0.20 -12.77
C PHE A 123 -14.44 1.19 -11.63
N ARG A 124 -13.27 1.84 -11.69
CA ARG A 124 -12.78 2.74 -10.64
C ARG A 124 -13.65 3.99 -10.54
N HIS A 125 -13.82 4.49 -9.32
CA HIS A 125 -14.36 5.84 -9.11
C HIS A 125 -13.36 6.90 -9.66
N PRO A 126 -13.80 8.00 -10.31
CA PRO A 126 -12.88 9.00 -10.87
C PRO A 126 -11.88 9.57 -9.87
N PHE A 127 -12.28 9.77 -8.61
CA PHE A 127 -11.37 10.30 -7.58
C PHE A 127 -10.16 9.42 -7.28
N VAL A 128 -10.22 8.12 -7.57
CA VAL A 128 -9.07 7.23 -7.40
C VAL A 128 -7.91 7.67 -8.29
N TYR A 129 -8.17 8.21 -9.48
CA TYR A 129 -7.13 8.70 -10.39
C TYR A 129 -6.42 9.94 -9.84
N LEU A 130 -7.13 10.80 -9.09
CA LEU A 130 -6.55 11.94 -8.41
C LEU A 130 -5.69 11.50 -7.22
N THR A 131 -6.18 10.54 -6.43
CA THR A 131 -5.42 9.94 -5.33
C THR A 131 -4.15 9.26 -5.82
N GLU A 132 -4.24 8.47 -6.90
CA GLU A 132 -3.09 7.82 -7.54
C GLU A 132 -2.09 8.84 -8.10
N ALA A 133 -2.56 9.90 -8.77
CA ALA A 133 -1.67 10.95 -9.26
C ALA A 133 -0.94 11.69 -8.12
N ALA A 134 -1.62 11.94 -6.99
CA ALA A 134 -0.98 12.53 -5.83
C ALA A 134 0.13 11.62 -5.27
N ASP A 135 -0.12 10.32 -5.18
CA ASP A 135 0.84 9.30 -4.74
C ASP A 135 2.07 9.24 -5.66
N ASP A 136 1.84 9.16 -6.98
CA ASP A 136 2.89 9.12 -7.99
C ASP A 136 3.78 10.38 -7.99
N ILE A 137 3.18 11.56 -7.77
CA ILE A 137 3.94 12.82 -7.63
C ILE A 137 4.83 12.79 -6.39
N CYS A 138 4.32 12.27 -5.28
CA CYS A 138 5.08 12.17 -4.03
C CYS A 138 6.29 11.24 -4.21
N TYR A 139 6.09 10.02 -4.69
CA TYR A 139 7.18 9.05 -4.88
C TYR A 139 8.24 9.52 -5.89
N ARG A 140 7.86 10.29 -6.91
CA ARG A 140 8.85 10.78 -7.89
C ARG A 140 9.64 11.99 -7.39
N ILE A 141 9.01 12.91 -6.67
CA ILE A 141 9.64 14.22 -6.36
C ILE A 141 10.06 14.34 -4.90
N ILE A 142 9.24 13.86 -3.96
CA ILE A 142 9.55 13.97 -2.52
C ILE A 142 10.67 12.98 -2.16
N ASP A 143 10.60 11.74 -2.65
CA ASP A 143 11.67 10.76 -2.41
C ASP A 143 13.03 11.25 -2.94
N LEU A 144 13.04 11.94 -4.09
CA LEU A 144 14.25 12.53 -4.65
C LEU A 144 14.81 13.66 -3.75
N GLU A 145 13.94 14.48 -3.15
CA GLU A 145 14.35 15.48 -2.16
C GLU A 145 14.91 14.83 -0.90
N ASP A 146 14.25 13.81 -0.37
CA ASP A 146 14.69 13.14 0.85
C ASP A 146 16.00 12.37 0.64
N ALA A 147 16.17 11.72 -0.51
CA ALA A 147 17.44 11.12 -0.90
C ALA A 147 18.57 12.15 -1.01
N HIS A 148 18.26 13.37 -1.49
CA HIS A 148 19.23 14.47 -1.46
C HIS A 148 19.61 14.86 -0.03
N ARG A 149 18.63 15.03 0.86
CA ARG A 149 18.86 15.38 2.28
C ARG A 149 19.68 14.32 3.02
N LEU A 150 19.48 13.05 2.68
CA LEU A 150 20.22 11.92 3.23
C LEU A 150 21.61 11.75 2.61
N GLY A 151 21.98 12.57 1.61
CA GLY A 151 23.27 12.50 0.92
C GLY A 151 23.41 11.33 -0.06
N ILE A 152 22.31 10.64 -0.37
CA ILE A 152 22.26 9.53 -1.33
C ILE A 152 22.39 10.07 -2.76
N VAL A 153 21.72 11.20 -3.04
CA VAL A 153 21.80 11.90 -4.34
C VAL A 153 22.41 13.28 -4.16
N GLY A 154 23.39 13.62 -4.99
CA GLY A 154 24.09 14.90 -4.90
C GLY A 154 23.21 16.08 -5.34
N TYR A 155 23.39 17.24 -4.71
CA TYR A 155 22.61 18.45 -5.02
C TYR A 155 22.59 18.79 -6.52
N ALA A 156 23.75 18.78 -7.18
CA ALA A 156 23.87 19.16 -8.59
C ALA A 156 23.06 18.24 -9.53
N GLU A 157 22.97 16.95 -9.19
CA GLU A 157 22.18 15.96 -9.92
C GLU A 157 20.68 16.23 -9.73
N THR A 158 20.24 16.40 -8.47
CA THR A 158 18.86 16.75 -8.12
C THR A 158 18.41 18.07 -8.77
N GLU A 159 19.23 19.12 -8.65
CA GLU A 159 18.96 20.42 -9.26
C GLU A 159 18.81 20.30 -10.78
N SER A 160 19.72 19.57 -11.43
CA SER A 160 19.69 19.36 -12.88
C SER A 160 18.38 18.68 -13.31
N LEU A 161 17.98 17.59 -12.64
CA LEU A 161 16.75 16.87 -12.95
C LEU A 161 15.51 17.73 -12.77
N LEU A 162 15.37 18.42 -11.63
CA LEU A 162 14.21 19.26 -11.36
C LEU A 162 14.12 20.46 -12.32
N LEU A 163 15.24 21.09 -12.66
CA LEU A 163 15.27 22.19 -13.65
C LEU A 163 14.95 21.71 -15.06
N ARG A 164 15.44 20.54 -15.46
CA ARG A 164 15.12 19.93 -16.77
C ARG A 164 13.63 19.56 -16.85
N LEU A 165 13.08 19.02 -15.78
CA LEU A 165 11.66 18.73 -15.67
C LEU A 165 10.83 20.01 -15.78
N LEU A 166 11.15 21.06 -15.02
CA LEU A 166 10.48 22.37 -15.15
C LEU A 166 10.54 22.91 -16.58
N ARG A 167 11.71 22.84 -17.22
CA ARG A 167 11.89 23.29 -18.60
C ARG A 167 10.98 22.52 -19.56
N SER A 168 10.76 21.22 -19.34
CA SER A 168 9.93 20.41 -20.22
C SER A 168 8.44 20.82 -20.25
N PHE A 169 7.93 21.44 -19.19
CA PHE A 169 6.57 22.02 -19.16
C PHE A 169 6.44 23.33 -19.94
N HIS A 170 7.56 23.96 -20.32
CA HIS A 170 7.58 25.27 -20.93
C HIS A 170 7.96 25.19 -22.41
N ARG A 171 6.97 25.02 -23.29
CA ARG A 171 7.18 25.14 -24.75
C ARG A 171 7.60 26.56 -25.20
N SER A 172 7.32 27.59 -24.39
CA SER A 172 7.56 29.02 -24.73
C SER A 172 8.08 29.87 -23.55
N GLY A 173 8.33 29.28 -22.38
CA GLY A 173 8.53 29.99 -21.12
C GLY A 173 9.98 30.11 -20.65
N GLU A 174 10.88 30.74 -21.42
CA GLU A 174 12.23 31.04 -20.93
C GLU A 174 12.23 31.97 -19.73
N GLN A 175 11.25 32.89 -19.64
CA GLN A 175 11.19 33.88 -18.57
C GLN A 175 10.95 33.27 -17.19
N GLU A 176 10.08 32.26 -17.08
CA GLU A 176 9.81 31.62 -15.78
C GLU A 176 11.01 30.78 -15.32
N LEU A 177 11.64 30.04 -16.23
CA LEU A 177 12.87 29.31 -15.93
C LEU A 177 14.00 30.27 -15.52
N LEU A 178 14.11 31.44 -16.17
CA LEU A 178 15.07 32.47 -15.83
C LEU A 178 14.80 33.06 -14.43
N LYS A 179 13.54 33.32 -14.08
CA LYS A 179 13.14 33.76 -12.74
C LYS A 179 13.51 32.71 -11.70
N THR A 180 13.18 31.43 -11.94
CA THR A 180 13.55 30.31 -11.06
C THR A 180 15.06 30.26 -10.84
N LYS A 181 15.87 30.32 -11.92
CA LYS A 181 17.34 30.34 -11.81
C LYS A 181 17.87 31.58 -11.08
N THR A 182 17.21 32.72 -11.22
CA THR A 182 17.59 33.94 -10.51
C THR A 182 17.32 33.82 -9.01
N THR A 183 16.15 33.30 -8.62
CA THR A 183 15.83 33.00 -7.22
C THR A 183 16.76 31.95 -6.63
N LEU A 184 17.15 30.92 -7.39
CA LEU A 184 18.12 29.92 -6.90
C LEU A 184 19.48 30.53 -6.54
N LYS A 185 19.91 31.60 -7.24
CA LYS A 185 21.16 32.30 -6.91
C LYS A 185 21.08 33.11 -5.62
N THR A 186 19.87 33.49 -5.17
CA THR A 186 19.69 34.24 -3.92
C THR A 186 19.65 33.34 -2.68
N ILE A 187 19.39 32.04 -2.87
CA ILE A 187 19.40 31.05 -1.80
C ILE A 187 20.83 30.51 -1.66
N SER A 188 21.34 30.35 -0.45
CA SER A 188 22.67 29.76 -0.22
C SER A 188 22.59 28.26 0.10
N ASP A 189 21.58 27.85 0.88
CA ASP A 189 21.41 26.47 1.33
C ASP A 189 20.90 25.53 0.22
N ALA A 190 21.52 24.36 0.09
CA ALA A 190 21.19 23.37 -0.93
C ALA A 190 19.83 22.69 -0.69
N ASN A 191 19.47 22.46 0.57
CA ASN A 191 18.18 21.85 0.93
C ASN A 191 17.04 22.82 0.61
N GLU A 192 17.20 24.10 0.94
CA GLU A 192 16.21 25.14 0.64
C GLU A 192 16.04 25.35 -0.88
N LYS A 193 17.13 25.32 -1.66
CA LYS A 193 17.06 25.32 -3.13
C LYS A 193 16.27 24.14 -3.68
N THR A 194 16.52 22.95 -3.15
CA THR A 194 15.82 21.72 -3.54
C THR A 194 14.34 21.80 -3.17
N ALA A 195 14.02 22.26 -1.96
CA ALA A 195 12.63 22.45 -1.51
C ALA A 195 11.86 23.46 -2.38
N TYR A 196 12.53 24.55 -2.81
CA TYR A 196 11.97 25.53 -3.73
C TYR A 196 11.69 24.92 -5.12
N LEU A 197 12.64 24.18 -5.68
CA LEU A 197 12.48 23.49 -6.96
C LEU A 197 11.36 22.46 -6.91
N ARG A 198 11.32 21.65 -5.85
CA ARG A 198 10.24 20.70 -5.58
C ARG A 198 8.88 21.40 -5.60
N ALA A 199 8.72 22.50 -4.88
CA ALA A 199 7.44 23.21 -4.84
C ALA A 199 6.98 23.67 -6.23
N LYS A 200 7.91 24.17 -7.05
CA LYS A 200 7.65 24.54 -8.45
C LYS A 200 7.26 23.34 -9.31
N VAL A 201 8.00 22.24 -9.21
CA VAL A 201 7.76 21.01 -9.98
C VAL A 201 6.41 20.39 -9.61
N ILE A 202 6.13 20.21 -8.31
CA ILE A 202 4.87 19.65 -7.83
C ILE A 202 3.69 20.48 -8.34
N ASN A 203 3.77 21.82 -8.28
CA ASN A 203 2.72 22.67 -8.82
C ASN A 203 2.47 22.44 -10.31
N ARG A 204 3.53 22.24 -11.12
CA ARG A 204 3.39 21.95 -12.55
C ARG A 204 2.81 20.56 -12.80
N LEU A 205 3.21 19.56 -12.03
CA LEU A 205 2.65 18.21 -12.12
C LEU A 205 1.17 18.15 -11.75
N ILE A 206 0.76 18.89 -10.70
CA ILE A 206 -0.65 19.00 -10.30
C ILE A 206 -1.47 19.63 -11.43
N GLN A 207 -0.99 20.72 -12.04
CA GLN A 207 -1.67 21.35 -13.16
C GLN A 207 -1.82 20.38 -14.34
N ALA A 208 -0.72 19.72 -14.74
CA ALA A 208 -0.74 18.76 -15.83
C ALA A 208 -1.70 17.57 -15.58
N CYS A 209 -1.71 17.00 -14.36
CA CYS A 209 -2.66 15.94 -14.01
C CYS A 209 -4.12 16.43 -14.00
N THR A 210 -4.34 17.67 -13.57
CA THR A 210 -5.69 18.28 -13.57
C THR A 210 -6.20 18.48 -14.98
N ASP A 211 -5.34 18.95 -15.89
CA ASP A 211 -5.68 19.12 -17.30
C ASP A 211 -6.02 17.76 -17.95
N VAL A 212 -5.19 16.73 -17.74
CA VAL A 212 -5.48 15.36 -18.23
C VAL A 212 -6.78 14.82 -17.64
N PHE A 213 -7.03 15.03 -16.35
CA PHE A 213 -8.27 14.59 -15.70
C PHE A 213 -9.51 15.26 -16.30
N ALA A 214 -9.44 16.58 -16.56
CA ALA A 214 -10.53 17.33 -17.16
C ALA A 214 -10.78 16.89 -18.61
N ASP A 215 -9.73 16.74 -19.40
CA ASP A 215 -9.80 16.33 -20.81
C ASP A 215 -10.33 14.89 -20.98
N GLN A 216 -10.08 14.02 -20.00
CA GLN A 216 -10.45 12.59 -20.05
C GLN A 216 -11.68 12.26 -19.19
N LEU A 217 -12.43 13.26 -18.69
CA LEU A 217 -13.51 13.05 -17.73
C LEU A 217 -14.58 12.06 -18.22
N ASP A 218 -14.99 12.14 -19.49
CA ASP A 218 -15.98 11.21 -20.06
C ASP A 218 -15.45 9.77 -20.16
N ALA A 219 -14.16 9.60 -20.49
CA ALA A 219 -13.51 8.29 -20.54
C ALA A 219 -13.38 7.69 -19.13
N LEU A 220 -13.07 8.52 -18.14
CA LEU A 220 -13.00 8.14 -16.72
C LEU A 220 -14.37 7.69 -16.20
N LEU A 221 -15.43 8.46 -16.46
CA LEU A 221 -16.80 8.15 -16.03
C LEU A 221 -17.37 6.90 -16.71
N SER A 222 -16.98 6.64 -17.96
CA SER A 222 -17.39 5.45 -18.71
C SER A 222 -16.50 4.22 -18.46
N GLY A 223 -15.47 4.33 -17.62
CA GLY A 223 -14.55 3.23 -17.30
C GLY A 223 -13.60 2.84 -18.45
N LYS A 224 -13.45 3.69 -19.47
CA LYS A 224 -12.63 3.43 -20.67
C LYS A 224 -11.20 3.98 -20.58
N PHE A 225 -10.89 4.75 -19.53
CA PHE A 225 -9.55 5.27 -19.31
C PHE A 225 -8.69 4.24 -18.56
N GLU A 226 -7.76 3.58 -19.26
CA GLU A 226 -6.98 2.44 -18.73
C GLU A 226 -5.60 2.84 -18.17
N CYS A 227 -5.17 4.10 -18.35
CA CYS A 227 -3.88 4.63 -17.90
C CYS A 227 -3.97 5.33 -16.52
N ALA A 228 -2.83 5.68 -15.90
CA ALA A 228 -2.81 6.71 -14.86
C ALA A 228 -2.68 8.10 -15.50
N LEU A 229 -3.13 9.13 -14.78
CA LEU A 229 -2.90 10.52 -15.20
C LEU A 229 -1.40 10.82 -15.35
N MET A 230 -0.58 10.30 -14.43
CA MET A 230 0.86 10.49 -14.45
C MET A 230 1.59 9.71 -15.56
N ASP A 231 0.96 8.70 -16.17
CA ASP A 231 1.51 8.04 -17.35
C ASP A 231 1.41 8.97 -18.56
N GLU A 232 0.24 9.59 -18.78
CA GLU A 232 0.03 10.59 -19.83
C GLU A 232 0.97 11.79 -19.68
N VAL A 233 1.17 12.26 -18.44
CA VAL A 233 2.14 13.31 -18.14
C VAL A 233 3.57 12.83 -18.44
N ALA A 234 3.95 11.62 -18.01
CA ALA A 234 5.29 11.08 -18.24
C ALA A 234 5.62 10.89 -19.72
N HIS A 235 4.64 10.52 -20.55
CA HIS A 235 4.80 10.41 -22.01
C HIS A 235 5.22 11.74 -22.65
N GLN A 236 4.73 12.87 -22.11
CA GLN A 236 5.08 14.21 -22.61
C GLN A 236 6.36 14.77 -21.97
N HIS A 237 6.77 14.22 -20.83
CA HIS A 237 7.89 14.70 -20.02
C HIS A 237 8.87 13.56 -19.66
N PRO A 238 9.76 13.15 -20.61
CA PRO A 238 10.66 12.00 -20.42
C PRO A 238 11.58 12.07 -19.20
N VAL A 239 11.86 13.27 -18.70
CA VAL A 239 12.67 13.49 -17.48
C VAL A 239 12.07 12.79 -16.26
N LEU A 240 10.74 12.59 -16.22
CA LEU A 240 10.11 11.81 -15.15
C LEU A 240 10.59 10.35 -15.14
N GLY A 241 10.81 9.75 -16.31
CA GLY A 241 11.36 8.39 -16.41
C GLY A 241 12.83 8.32 -15.96
N GLU A 242 13.61 9.38 -16.18
CA GLU A 242 14.97 9.48 -15.67
C GLU A 242 15.00 9.58 -14.14
N ILE A 243 14.10 10.38 -13.55
CA ILE A 243 13.95 10.47 -12.09
C ILE A 243 13.55 9.12 -11.51
N GLU A 244 12.59 8.43 -12.12
CA GLU A 244 12.16 7.10 -11.67
C GLU A 244 13.30 6.07 -11.74
N ALA A 245 14.07 6.05 -12.84
CA ALA A 245 15.23 5.17 -12.97
C ALA A 245 16.30 5.46 -11.90
N LEU A 246 16.59 6.74 -11.64
CA LEU A 246 17.52 7.14 -10.58
C LEU A 246 17.02 6.71 -9.19
N SER A 247 15.73 6.90 -8.92
CA SER A 247 15.13 6.51 -7.64
C SER A 247 15.26 5.02 -7.39
N VAL A 248 14.99 4.19 -8.40
CA VAL A 248 15.20 2.74 -8.30
C VAL A 248 16.67 2.41 -8.02
N GLU A 249 17.57 2.95 -8.83
CA GLU A 249 19.01 2.63 -8.74
C GLU A 249 19.63 3.06 -7.41
N LYS A 250 19.36 4.28 -6.95
CA LYS A 250 20.08 4.89 -5.82
C LYS A 250 19.31 4.90 -4.50
N ILE A 251 17.98 4.94 -4.53
CA ILE A 251 17.14 5.11 -3.34
C ILE A 251 16.60 3.76 -2.89
N TYR A 252 15.86 3.06 -3.75
CA TYR A 252 15.19 1.82 -3.37
C TYR A 252 16.16 0.62 -3.29
N CYS A 253 17.25 0.64 -4.06
CA CYS A 253 18.33 -0.34 -3.97
C CYS A 253 19.44 0.04 -2.97
N HIS A 254 19.25 1.07 -2.15
CA HIS A 254 20.23 1.44 -1.13
C HIS A 254 20.35 0.36 -0.04
N ASP A 255 21.57 0.01 0.39
CA ASP A 255 21.86 -1.09 1.33
C ASP A 255 20.99 -1.06 2.59
N THR A 256 20.79 0.12 3.19
CA THR A 256 19.94 0.29 4.37
C THR A 256 18.49 -0.13 4.12
N VAL A 257 17.94 0.17 2.94
CA VAL A 257 16.56 -0.20 2.58
C VAL A 257 16.46 -1.72 2.47
N VAL A 258 17.40 -2.34 1.74
CA VAL A 258 17.45 -3.81 1.59
C VAL A 258 17.58 -4.53 2.93
N HIS A 259 18.41 -4.03 3.84
CA HIS A 259 18.53 -4.60 5.19
C HIS A 259 17.22 -4.51 5.99
N ILE A 260 16.49 -3.39 5.89
CA ILE A 260 15.18 -3.22 6.55
C ILE A 260 14.15 -4.20 5.96
N GLU A 261 14.16 -4.38 4.64
CA GLU A 261 13.28 -5.32 3.96
C GLU A 261 13.53 -6.77 4.38
N LEU A 262 14.80 -7.20 4.40
CA LEU A 262 15.20 -8.54 4.86
C LEU A 262 14.82 -8.79 6.33
N ALA A 263 15.05 -7.80 7.20
CA ALA A 263 14.61 -7.87 8.59
C ALA A 263 13.08 -8.02 8.69
N GLY A 264 12.35 -7.29 7.84
CA GLY A 264 10.89 -7.37 7.75
C GLY A 264 10.39 -8.77 7.42
N TYR A 265 11.00 -9.43 6.42
CA TYR A 265 10.68 -10.83 6.08
C TYR A 265 10.80 -11.76 7.29
N HIS A 266 11.90 -11.64 8.03
CA HIS A 266 12.15 -12.50 9.18
C HIS A 266 11.18 -12.21 10.34
N VAL A 267 11.02 -10.93 10.69
CA VAL A 267 10.16 -10.50 11.80
C VAL A 267 8.71 -10.93 11.54
N ILE A 268 8.16 -10.57 10.38
CA ILE A 268 6.77 -10.87 10.04
C ILE A 268 6.51 -12.37 9.99
N SER A 269 7.40 -13.15 9.35
CA SER A 269 7.26 -14.61 9.31
C SER A 269 7.25 -15.22 10.72
N LYS A 270 8.07 -14.72 11.65
CA LYS A 270 8.14 -15.25 13.02
C LYS A 270 6.93 -14.84 13.86
N LEU A 271 6.38 -13.64 13.64
CA LEU A 271 5.11 -13.26 14.26
C LEU A 271 3.97 -14.16 13.77
N LEU A 272 3.92 -14.48 12.48
CA LEU A 272 2.93 -15.41 11.93
C LEU A 272 3.08 -16.82 12.50
N ASP A 273 4.31 -17.34 12.60
CA ASP A 273 4.62 -18.62 13.28
C ASP A 273 4.06 -18.70 14.71
N LEU A 274 4.06 -17.56 15.41
CA LEU A 274 3.59 -17.49 16.79
C LEU A 274 2.06 -17.53 16.89
N PHE A 275 1.35 -16.81 16.00
CA PHE A 275 -0.09 -16.59 16.12
C PHE A 275 -0.94 -17.53 15.25
N VAL A 276 -0.55 -17.82 14.01
CA VAL A 276 -1.38 -18.58 13.06
C VAL A 276 -1.66 -20.01 13.59
N PRO A 277 -0.66 -20.78 14.04
CA PRO A 277 -0.94 -22.09 14.65
C PRO A 277 -1.79 -21.99 15.92
N ALA A 278 -1.61 -20.93 16.71
CA ALA A 278 -2.36 -20.74 17.96
C ALA A 278 -3.86 -20.51 17.71
N VAL A 279 -4.23 -19.75 16.67
CA VAL A 279 -5.63 -19.51 16.32
C VAL A 279 -6.30 -20.71 15.65
N LEU A 280 -5.54 -21.45 14.83
CA LEU A 280 -6.01 -22.66 14.13
C LEU A 280 -6.08 -23.90 15.02
N THR A 281 -5.39 -23.90 16.17
CA THR A 281 -5.46 -25.01 17.13
C THR A 281 -6.71 -24.88 18.01
N PRO A 282 -7.57 -25.91 18.12
CA PRO A 282 -8.75 -25.89 18.98
C PRO A 282 -8.40 -25.60 20.44
N LYS A 283 -9.24 -24.85 21.15
CA LYS A 283 -8.96 -24.34 22.51
C LYS A 283 -8.45 -25.40 23.51
N GLY A 284 -9.00 -26.62 23.46
CA GLY A 284 -8.61 -27.72 24.35
C GLY A 284 -7.24 -28.35 24.04
N ASN A 285 -6.73 -28.18 22.82
CA ASN A 285 -5.50 -28.80 22.34
C ASN A 285 -4.33 -27.81 22.27
N ARG A 286 -4.53 -26.56 22.70
CA ARG A 286 -3.51 -25.51 22.62
C ARG A 286 -2.39 -25.75 23.61
N SER A 287 -1.14 -25.67 23.15
CA SER A 287 0.03 -25.68 24.01
C SER A 287 0.06 -24.47 24.95
N GLY A 288 0.82 -24.55 26.04
CA GLY A 288 0.98 -23.42 26.96
C GLY A 288 1.55 -22.16 26.29
N GLN A 289 2.41 -22.33 25.27
CA GLN A 289 2.94 -21.23 24.46
C GLN A 289 1.83 -20.60 23.61
N GLN A 290 1.03 -21.40 22.91
CA GLN A 290 -0.09 -20.91 22.10
C GLN A 290 -1.12 -20.16 22.95
N GLN A 291 -1.42 -20.65 24.16
CA GLN A 291 -2.32 -19.96 25.07
C GLN A 291 -1.77 -18.58 25.50
N LYS A 292 -0.47 -18.48 25.78
CA LYS A 292 0.19 -17.21 26.11
C LYS A 292 0.23 -16.26 24.90
N ALA A 293 0.52 -16.78 23.70
CA ALA A 293 0.51 -16.00 22.47
C ALA A 293 -0.84 -15.32 22.27
N LEU A 294 -1.95 -16.06 22.35
CA LEU A 294 -3.29 -15.49 22.19
C LEU A 294 -3.65 -14.43 23.25
N ARG A 295 -3.09 -14.51 24.47
CA ARG A 295 -3.29 -13.47 25.50
C ARG A 295 -2.62 -12.14 25.16
N MET A 296 -1.63 -12.15 24.27
CA MET A 296 -0.96 -10.93 23.80
C MET A 296 -1.77 -10.21 22.73
N LEU A 297 -2.75 -10.87 22.09
CA LEU A 297 -3.61 -10.23 21.10
C LEU A 297 -4.56 -9.24 21.80
N PRO A 298 -4.66 -8.00 21.30
CA PRO A 298 -5.71 -7.07 21.71
C PRO A 298 -7.10 -7.67 21.55
N LEU A 299 -8.05 -7.25 22.39
CA LEU A 299 -9.43 -7.74 22.42
C LEU A 299 -10.08 -7.79 21.02
N GLN A 300 -9.82 -6.78 20.20
CA GLN A 300 -10.42 -6.61 18.88
C GLN A 300 -9.94 -7.64 17.84
N TYR A 301 -8.82 -8.33 18.11
CA TYR A 301 -8.21 -9.34 17.23
C TYR A 301 -8.25 -10.75 17.83
N LEU A 302 -8.92 -10.94 18.97
CA LEU A 302 -9.05 -12.26 19.56
C LEU A 302 -9.91 -13.16 18.65
N PRO A 303 -9.53 -14.44 18.49
CA PRO A 303 -10.32 -15.40 17.73
C PRO A 303 -11.75 -15.43 18.24
N THR A 304 -12.69 -15.31 17.32
CA THR A 304 -14.12 -15.38 17.62
C THR A 304 -14.60 -16.81 17.45
N LYS A 305 -15.91 -17.07 17.62
CA LYS A 305 -16.51 -18.37 17.24
C LYS A 305 -16.67 -18.53 15.72
N ALA A 306 -16.07 -17.63 14.93
CA ALA A 306 -16.06 -17.71 13.47
C ALA A 306 -15.16 -18.86 12.96
N ASN A 307 -15.12 -19.01 11.64
CA ASN A 307 -14.32 -20.01 10.94
C ASN A 307 -12.80 -19.69 10.99
N ASP A 308 -11.99 -20.65 10.56
CA ASP A 308 -10.53 -20.54 10.52
C ASP A 308 -10.03 -19.35 9.69
N TYR A 309 -10.71 -19.05 8.57
CA TYR A 309 -10.36 -17.93 7.71
C TYR A 309 -10.46 -16.59 8.43
N GLU A 310 -11.58 -16.30 9.10
CA GLU A 310 -11.74 -15.06 9.87
C GLU A 310 -10.74 -14.99 11.03
N ASN A 311 -10.49 -16.11 11.72
CA ASN A 311 -9.53 -16.12 12.82
C ASN A 311 -8.09 -15.83 12.36
N VAL A 312 -7.69 -16.36 11.21
CA VAL A 312 -6.39 -16.01 10.59
C VAL A 312 -6.40 -14.56 10.11
N ARG A 313 -7.49 -14.07 9.51
CA ARG A 313 -7.60 -12.67 9.09
C ARG A 313 -7.44 -11.70 10.26
N LEU A 314 -8.03 -11.97 11.42
CA LEU A 314 -7.81 -11.14 12.62
C LEU A 314 -6.34 -11.08 13.07
N VAL A 315 -5.59 -12.18 12.90
CA VAL A 315 -4.14 -12.18 13.13
C VAL A 315 -3.43 -11.30 12.11
N LEU A 316 -3.81 -11.38 10.83
CA LEU A 316 -3.25 -10.53 9.78
C LEU A 316 -3.61 -9.06 10.01
N ASP A 317 -4.82 -8.75 10.45
CA ASP A 317 -5.27 -7.41 10.82
C ASP A 317 -4.40 -6.85 11.96
N TYR A 318 -4.06 -7.67 12.96
CA TYR A 318 -3.16 -7.27 14.04
C TYR A 318 -1.73 -7.02 13.55
N ILE A 319 -1.14 -7.97 12.80
CA ILE A 319 0.25 -7.90 12.34
C ILE A 319 0.45 -6.76 11.34
N SER A 320 -0.46 -6.62 10.37
CA SER A 320 -0.41 -5.54 9.38
C SER A 320 -0.67 -4.15 9.99
N GLY A 321 -1.39 -4.09 11.12
CA GLY A 321 -1.60 -2.87 11.89
C GLY A 321 -0.42 -2.47 12.79
N MET A 322 0.64 -3.26 12.88
CA MET A 322 1.84 -2.92 13.65
C MET A 322 2.69 -1.89 12.90
N THR A 323 3.27 -0.95 13.65
CA THR A 323 4.39 -0.15 13.14
C THR A 323 5.65 -1.01 13.11
N ASP A 324 6.60 -0.69 12.22
CA ASP A 324 7.86 -1.44 12.08
C ASP A 324 8.64 -1.52 13.40
N LEU A 325 8.64 -0.42 14.17
CA LEU A 325 9.25 -0.38 15.50
C LEU A 325 8.54 -1.31 16.47
N TYR A 326 7.20 -1.27 16.53
CA TYR A 326 6.44 -2.12 17.43
C TYR A 326 6.55 -3.60 17.06
N ALA A 327 6.50 -3.94 15.77
CA ALA A 327 6.68 -5.32 15.31
C ALA A 327 8.06 -5.87 15.70
N THR A 328 9.11 -5.05 15.54
CA THR A 328 10.49 -5.41 15.90
C THR A 328 10.65 -5.55 17.42
N GLU A 329 10.12 -4.61 18.20
CA GLU A 329 10.16 -4.66 19.67
C GLU A 329 9.37 -5.87 20.19
N PHE A 330 8.18 -6.12 19.66
CA PHE A 330 7.37 -7.27 20.01
C PHE A 330 8.11 -8.57 19.70
N TYR A 331 8.70 -8.69 18.50
CA TYR A 331 9.51 -9.84 18.13
C TYR A 331 10.68 -10.05 19.10
N GLN A 332 11.44 -9.02 19.42
CA GLN A 332 12.56 -9.12 20.35
C GLN A 332 12.12 -9.61 21.75
N ASN A 333 10.99 -9.09 22.25
CA ASN A 333 10.45 -9.47 23.54
C ASN A 333 9.86 -10.89 23.56
N ALA A 334 9.09 -11.26 22.52
CA ALA A 334 8.40 -12.54 22.44
C ALA A 334 9.35 -13.72 22.23
N PHE A 335 10.47 -13.50 21.53
CA PHE A 335 11.47 -14.52 21.22
C PHE A 335 12.71 -14.47 22.14
N GLY A 336 12.70 -13.61 23.17
CA GLY A 336 13.71 -13.61 24.23
C GLY A 336 15.04 -12.92 23.87
N PHE A 337 15.07 -12.13 22.81
CA PHE A 337 16.22 -11.26 22.48
C PHE A 337 16.28 -10.02 23.38
N ALA A 338 15.14 -9.60 23.90
CA ALA A 338 15.00 -8.58 24.93
C ALA A 338 14.02 -9.07 26.00
N ILE A 339 14.24 -8.68 27.26
CA ILE A 339 13.28 -8.95 28.34
C ILE A 339 12.61 -7.61 28.68
N PRO A 340 11.27 -7.51 28.55
CA PRO A 340 10.57 -6.28 28.85
C PRO A 340 10.73 -5.95 30.34
N LYS A 341 11.16 -4.73 30.64
CA LYS A 341 11.14 -4.19 32.00
C LYS A 341 9.76 -3.61 32.25
N HIS A 342 9.09 -4.04 33.31
CA HIS A 342 7.88 -3.36 33.77
C HIS A 342 8.21 -1.89 34.02
N ARG A 343 7.46 -0.98 33.39
CA ARG A 343 7.46 0.44 33.74
C ARG A 343 6.58 0.68 34.94
#